data_AF-A0A974UU03-F1
#
_entry.id   AF-A0A974UU03-F1
#
_cell.length_a   1.000
_cell.length_b   1.000
_cell.length_c   1.000
_cell.angle_alpha   90.00
_cell.angle_beta   90.00
_cell.angle_gamma   90.00
#
_symmetry.space_group_name_H-M   'P 1'
#
loop_
_entity.id
_entity.type
_entity.pdbx_description
1 polymer ?
#
loop_
_entity_poly.entity_id
_entity_poly.type
_entity_poly.pdbx_seq_one_letter_code
_entity_poly.pdbx_strand_id
1 'polypeptide(L)'
;MDSLSLLTDAPVPPVPANLTWLRAVVARFSTGEDHERRRALVVEQLRRVDPAELREAARARPQDAPVAVLADALGLGVDPADVAAVAGAYQPHFPQSAAADAACARLVAALGGVPDERTAAVIGLLVQACDATVSLIRNAAAGSAEPPVPSTRRLVDGAEVSVDLRGAPFGAGPHACPGEAYARALAEGFLSAARGSSRR
;
A
#
# COMPACT_ATOMS: atom_id res chain seq x y z
N MET A 1 -25.69 -23.95 38.20
CA MET A 1 -25.00 -23.31 37.06
C MET A 1 -23.69 -22.78 37.61
N ASP A 2 -22.57 -23.34 37.13
CA ASP A 2 -21.24 -23.07 37.68
C ASP A 2 -20.74 -21.68 37.24
N SER A 3 -20.32 -20.84 38.17
CA SER A 3 -20.00 -19.42 37.89
C SER A 3 -18.77 -19.25 36.98
N LEU A 4 -17.93 -20.29 36.91
CA LEU A 4 -16.78 -20.38 35.99
C LEU A 4 -17.20 -20.62 34.54
N SER A 5 -18.40 -21.16 34.29
CA SER A 5 -18.95 -21.37 32.94
C SER A 5 -19.43 -20.08 32.28
N LEU A 6 -19.46 -18.96 33.01
CA LEU A 6 -19.86 -17.64 32.53
C LEU A 6 -18.67 -16.73 32.17
N LEU A 7 -17.44 -17.21 32.33
CA LEU A 7 -16.21 -16.57 31.85
C LEU A 7 -15.96 -16.93 30.36
N THR A 8 -16.99 -16.77 29.53
CA THR A 8 -16.89 -16.86 28.06
C THR A 8 -16.74 -15.46 27.47
N ASP A 9 -16.31 -15.39 26.20
CA ASP A 9 -15.94 -14.18 25.47
C ASP A 9 -16.86 -12.98 25.75
N ALA A 10 -16.29 -11.94 26.35
CA ALA A 10 -16.94 -10.64 26.41
C ALA A 10 -17.06 -10.08 24.98
N PRO A 11 -18.21 -9.48 24.60
CA PRO A 11 -18.35 -8.87 23.29
C PRO A 11 -17.35 -7.72 23.15
N VAL A 12 -16.33 -7.92 22.31
CA VAL A 12 -15.39 -6.87 21.94
C VAL A 12 -16.11 -5.95 20.95
N PRO A 13 -16.17 -4.62 21.20
CA PRO A 13 -16.78 -3.70 20.27
C PRO A 13 -16.08 -3.78 18.90
N PRO A 14 -16.84 -3.70 17.79
CA PRO A 14 -16.25 -3.81 16.47
C PRO A 14 -15.25 -2.67 16.23
N VAL A 15 -14.07 -3.03 15.72
CA VAL A 15 -13.07 -2.04 15.31
C VAL A 15 -13.60 -1.31 14.06
N PRO A 16 -13.67 0.03 14.06
CA PRO A 16 -14.17 0.76 12.91
C PRO A 16 -13.20 0.63 11.74
N ALA A 17 -13.70 0.17 10.58
CA ALA A 17 -12.95 0.02 9.33
C ALA A 17 -12.69 1.39 8.67
N ASN A 18 -11.85 2.22 9.29
CA ASN A 18 -11.56 3.59 8.88
C ASN A 18 -10.05 3.88 8.77
N LEU A 19 -9.67 5.10 8.40
CA LEU A 19 -8.26 5.46 8.27
C LEU A 19 -7.48 5.39 9.58
N THR A 20 -8.12 5.66 10.71
CA THR A 20 -7.51 5.55 12.03
C THR A 20 -7.08 4.11 12.30
N TRP A 21 -7.97 3.15 12.05
CA TRP A 21 -7.66 1.73 12.13
C TRP A 21 -6.53 1.34 11.16
N LEU A 22 -6.65 1.72 9.88
CA LEU A 22 -5.65 1.34 8.87
C LEU A 22 -4.26 1.84 9.27
N ARG A 23 -4.14 3.09 9.70
CA ARG A 23 -2.86 3.68 10.14
C ARG A 23 -2.30 2.98 11.38
N ALA A 24 -3.15 2.55 12.32
CA ALA A 24 -2.73 1.85 13.52
C ALA A 24 -2.22 0.42 13.24
N VAL A 25 -2.63 -0.19 12.13
CA VAL A 25 -2.40 -1.61 11.83
C VAL A 25 -1.40 -1.87 10.70
N VAL A 26 -1.18 -0.92 9.78
CA VAL A 26 -0.20 -1.12 8.70
C VAL A 26 1.25 -1.14 9.19
N ALA A 27 2.06 -2.00 8.55
CA ALA A 27 3.49 -2.09 8.83
C ALA A 27 4.22 -0.74 8.70
N ARG A 28 3.82 0.12 7.75
CA ARG A 28 4.48 1.40 7.47
C ARG A 28 4.62 2.32 8.69
N PHE A 29 3.67 2.26 9.64
CA PHE A 29 3.65 3.08 10.85
C PHE A 29 3.90 2.26 12.13
N SER A 30 4.36 1.01 11.98
CA SER A 30 4.68 0.10 13.08
C SER A 30 6.19 0.06 13.33
N THR A 31 6.59 -0.38 14.52
CA THR A 31 7.99 -0.67 14.89
C THR A 31 8.09 -2.01 15.64
N GLY A 32 9.30 -2.52 15.85
CA GLY A 32 9.55 -3.74 16.62
C GLY A 32 8.83 -4.99 16.08
N GLU A 33 8.39 -5.86 17.00
CA GLU A 33 7.72 -7.14 16.68
C GLU A 33 6.43 -6.95 15.86
N ASP A 34 5.67 -5.88 16.13
CA ASP A 34 4.47 -5.55 15.36
C ASP A 34 4.82 -5.24 13.90
N HIS A 35 5.86 -4.44 13.66
CA HIS A 35 6.35 -4.18 12.32
C HIS A 35 6.77 -5.46 11.61
N GLU A 36 7.53 -6.32 12.28
CA GLU A 36 8.01 -7.58 11.70
C GLU A 36 6.84 -8.49 11.30
N ARG A 37 5.87 -8.68 12.19
CA ARG A 37 4.66 -9.48 11.94
C ARG A 37 3.82 -8.91 10.79
N ARG A 38 3.51 -7.61 10.82
CA ARG A 38 2.68 -6.95 9.79
C ARG A 38 3.39 -6.89 8.44
N ARG A 39 4.71 -6.71 8.44
CA ARG A 39 5.54 -6.78 7.23
C ARG A 39 5.53 -8.18 6.64
N ALA A 40 5.59 -9.23 7.46
CA ALA A 40 5.54 -10.60 6.96
C ALA A 40 4.27 -10.87 6.16
N LEU A 41 3.12 -10.34 6.59
CA LEU A 41 1.86 -10.42 5.84
C LEU A 41 1.94 -9.72 4.48
N VAL A 42 2.56 -8.54 4.42
CA VAL A 42 2.79 -7.81 3.15
C VAL A 42 3.67 -8.65 2.20
N VAL A 43 4.75 -9.24 2.71
CA VAL A 43 5.66 -10.08 1.92
C VAL A 43 4.96 -11.35 1.44
N GLU A 44 4.10 -11.96 2.28
CA GLU A 44 3.29 -13.11 1.91
C GLU A 44 2.37 -12.78 0.72
N GLN A 45 1.71 -11.63 0.73
CA GLN A 45 0.86 -11.21 -0.40
C GLN A 45 1.68 -10.99 -1.68
N LEU A 46 2.80 -10.29 -1.58
CA LEU A 46 3.67 -10.02 -2.73
C LEU A 46 4.19 -11.31 -3.39
N ARG A 47 4.57 -12.31 -2.60
CA ARG A 47 5.05 -13.62 -3.12
C ARG A 47 4.04 -14.37 -3.98
N ARG A 48 2.75 -13.99 -3.96
CA ARG A 48 1.71 -14.55 -4.82
C ARG A 48 1.75 -13.99 -6.24
N VAL A 49 2.49 -12.90 -6.47
CA VAL A 49 2.59 -12.20 -7.74
C VAL A 49 4.00 -12.38 -8.29
N ASP A 50 4.13 -12.77 -9.55
CA ASP A 50 5.41 -12.74 -10.26
C ASP A 50 5.64 -11.33 -10.84
N PRO A 51 6.75 -10.65 -10.51
CA PRO A 51 7.11 -9.37 -11.13
C PRO A 51 7.16 -9.41 -12.66
N ALA A 52 7.55 -10.53 -13.28
CA ALA A 52 7.60 -10.65 -14.73
C ALA A 52 6.19 -10.61 -15.36
N GLU A 53 5.24 -11.35 -14.77
CA GLU A 53 3.83 -11.31 -15.19
C GLU A 53 3.22 -9.93 -14.97
N LEU A 54 3.54 -9.30 -13.83
CA LEU A 54 3.08 -7.95 -13.50
C LEU A 54 3.55 -6.92 -14.52
N ARG A 55 4.79 -7.04 -15.00
CA ARG A 55 5.36 -6.19 -16.06
C ARG A 55 4.60 -6.34 -17.37
N GLU A 56 4.31 -7.57 -17.79
CA GLU A 56 3.57 -7.81 -19.05
C GLU A 56 2.11 -7.34 -18.94
N ALA A 57 1.47 -7.52 -17.77
CA ALA A 57 0.13 -6.98 -17.51
C ALA A 57 0.11 -5.44 -17.59
N ALA A 58 1.11 -4.77 -17.02
CA ALA A 58 1.25 -3.31 -17.12
C ALA A 58 1.46 -2.81 -18.55
N ARG A 59 2.20 -3.56 -19.39
CA ARG A 59 2.41 -3.22 -20.81
C ARG A 59 1.09 -3.14 -21.60
N ALA A 60 0.08 -3.91 -21.20
CA ALA A 60 -1.21 -3.96 -21.88
C ALA A 60 -2.23 -2.92 -21.39
N ARG A 61 -1.87 -2.04 -20.44
CA ARG A 61 -2.78 -1.10 -19.77
C ARG A 61 -2.34 0.37 -19.95
N PRO A 62 -3.27 1.34 -19.80
CA PRO A 62 -2.93 2.76 -19.69
C PRO A 62 -1.97 3.04 -18.51
N GLN A 63 -1.07 4.01 -18.66
CA GLN A 63 0.04 4.28 -17.71
C GLN A 63 -0.40 4.76 -16.32
N ASP A 64 -1.65 5.18 -16.17
CA ASP A 64 -2.26 5.69 -14.94
C ASP A 64 -3.00 4.61 -14.13
N ALA A 65 -2.82 3.33 -14.49
CA ALA A 65 -3.53 2.21 -13.87
C ALA A 65 -2.69 1.25 -13.01
N PRO A 66 -1.62 1.65 -12.27
CA PRO A 66 -0.80 0.70 -11.50
C PRO A 66 -1.58 -0.03 -10.40
N VAL A 67 -2.53 0.66 -9.76
CA VAL A 67 -3.40 0.06 -8.74
C VAL A 67 -4.27 -1.05 -9.34
N ALA A 68 -4.86 -0.81 -10.52
CA ALA A 68 -5.71 -1.79 -11.18
C ALA A 68 -4.90 -3.03 -11.58
N VAL A 69 -3.69 -2.85 -12.12
CA VAL A 69 -2.80 -3.98 -12.48
C VAL A 69 -2.42 -4.80 -11.25
N LEU A 70 -2.05 -4.15 -10.14
CA LEU A 70 -1.70 -4.85 -8.91
C LEU A 70 -2.91 -5.55 -8.27
N ALA A 71 -4.08 -4.91 -8.28
CA ALA A 71 -5.32 -5.50 -7.78
C ALA A 71 -5.71 -6.76 -8.57
N ASP A 72 -5.65 -6.70 -9.91
CA ASP A 72 -5.91 -7.84 -10.79
C ASP A 72 -4.93 -8.98 -10.52
N ALA A 73 -3.63 -8.69 -10.39
CA ALA A 73 -2.60 -9.69 -10.11
C ALA A 73 -2.76 -10.36 -8.74
N LEU A 74 -3.31 -9.64 -7.76
CA LEU A 74 -3.64 -10.18 -6.44
C LEU A 74 -5.03 -10.87 -6.41
N GLY A 75 -5.79 -10.82 -7.50
CA GLY A 75 -7.14 -11.39 -7.59
C GLY A 75 -8.19 -10.62 -6.78
N LEU A 76 -8.06 -9.29 -6.69
CA LEU A 76 -8.88 -8.45 -5.83
C LEU A 76 -9.96 -7.69 -6.60
N GLY A 77 -11.20 -7.79 -6.13
CA GLY A 77 -12.34 -7.01 -6.65
C GLY A 77 -12.51 -5.67 -5.95
N VAL A 78 -11.51 -4.79 -6.02
CA VAL A 78 -11.52 -3.46 -5.36
C VAL A 78 -11.66 -2.33 -6.38
N ASP A 79 -12.31 -1.24 -5.99
CA ASP A 79 -12.42 -0.02 -6.81
C ASP A 79 -11.14 0.84 -6.69
N PRO A 80 -10.42 1.13 -7.79
CA PRO A 80 -9.26 2.03 -7.76
C PRO A 80 -9.57 3.43 -7.22
N ALA A 81 -10.80 3.93 -7.36
CA ALA A 81 -11.21 5.23 -6.83
C ALA A 81 -11.22 5.22 -5.29
N ASP A 82 -11.61 4.11 -4.67
CA ASP A 82 -11.55 3.95 -3.21
C ASP A 82 -10.10 3.90 -2.72
N VAL A 83 -9.22 3.22 -3.45
CA VAL A 83 -7.78 3.22 -3.15
C VAL A 83 -7.20 4.63 -3.24
N ALA A 84 -7.54 5.40 -4.28
CA ALA A 84 -7.08 6.77 -4.45
C ALA A 84 -7.58 7.69 -3.33
N ALA A 85 -8.85 7.58 -2.93
CA ALA A 85 -9.41 8.34 -1.82
C ALA A 85 -8.70 8.05 -0.48
N VAL A 86 -8.40 6.78 -0.21
CA VAL A 86 -7.62 6.38 0.98
C VAL A 86 -6.17 6.88 0.87
N ALA A 87 -5.54 6.75 -0.30
CA ALA A 87 -4.16 7.19 -0.52
C ALA A 87 -3.96 8.68 -0.27
N GLY A 88 -4.88 9.52 -0.76
CA GLY A 88 -4.84 10.98 -0.57
C GLY A 88 -4.92 11.43 0.90
N ALA A 89 -5.43 10.57 1.79
CA ALA A 89 -5.48 10.82 3.23
C ALA A 89 -4.68 9.78 4.03
N TYR A 90 -3.76 9.02 3.41
CA TYR A 90 -3.09 7.92 4.09
C TYR A 90 -2.04 8.38 5.12
N GLN A 91 -1.25 9.41 4.79
CA GLN A 91 -0.23 9.91 5.72
C GLN A 91 -0.89 10.58 6.94
N PRO A 92 -0.38 10.36 8.17
CA PRO A 92 -0.98 10.90 9.40
C PRO A 92 -1.13 12.43 9.44
N HIS A 93 -0.28 13.16 8.71
CA HIS A 93 -0.31 14.62 8.66
C HIS A 93 -1.29 15.19 7.61
N PHE A 94 -1.88 14.34 6.75
CA PHE A 94 -2.97 14.77 5.88
C PHE A 94 -4.30 14.67 6.62
N PRO A 95 -5.21 15.65 6.38
CA PRO A 95 -6.52 15.64 7.02
C PRO A 95 -7.29 14.38 6.65
N GLN A 96 -7.80 13.69 7.67
CA GLN A 96 -8.76 12.61 7.50
C GLN A 96 -10.14 13.20 7.17
N SER A 97 -10.88 12.55 6.28
CA SER A 97 -12.23 12.96 5.89
C SER A 97 -13.19 11.79 5.97
N ALA A 98 -14.48 12.08 6.18
CA ALA A 98 -15.53 11.05 6.17
C ALA A 98 -15.58 10.27 4.84
N ALA A 99 -15.24 10.92 3.72
CA ALA A 99 -15.18 10.27 2.42
C ALA A 99 -14.05 9.22 2.34
N ALA A 100 -12.87 9.54 2.87
CA ALA A 100 -11.75 8.60 2.92
C ALA A 100 -12.00 7.45 3.92
N ASP A 101 -12.67 7.71 5.03
CA ASP A 101 -13.12 6.67 5.95
C ASP A 101 -14.14 5.74 5.30
N ALA A 102 -15.12 6.28 4.58
CA ALA A 102 -16.09 5.48 3.84
C ALA A 102 -15.43 4.65 2.73
N ALA A 103 -14.43 5.19 2.04
CA ALA A 103 -13.64 4.44 1.05
C ALA A 103 -12.86 3.30 1.72
N CYS A 104 -12.24 3.54 2.88
CA CYS A 104 -11.56 2.49 3.65
C CYS A 104 -12.53 1.37 4.06
N ALA A 105 -13.73 1.71 4.53
CA ALA A 105 -14.76 0.74 4.87
C ALA A 105 -15.20 -0.11 3.67
N ARG A 106 -15.34 0.50 2.48
CA ARG A 106 -15.64 -0.23 1.24
C ARG A 106 -14.53 -1.17 0.83
N LEU A 107 -13.27 -0.77 0.96
CA LEU A 107 -12.13 -1.67 0.70
C LEU A 107 -12.13 -2.85 1.67
N VAL A 108 -12.38 -2.64 2.96
CA VAL A 108 -12.50 -3.74 3.93
C VAL A 108 -13.64 -4.68 3.55
N ALA A 109 -14.81 -4.15 3.18
CA ALA A 109 -15.95 -4.95 2.74
C ALA A 109 -15.61 -5.80 1.49
N ALA A 110 -14.95 -5.20 0.48
CA ALA A 110 -14.52 -5.89 -0.72
C ALA A 110 -13.48 -6.98 -0.46
N LEU A 111 -12.72 -6.87 0.65
CA LEU A 111 -11.70 -7.82 1.08
C LEU A 111 -12.20 -8.84 2.12
N GLY A 112 -13.52 -9.05 2.22
CA GLY A 112 -14.13 -10.05 3.09
C GLY A 112 -14.68 -9.51 4.42
N GLY A 113 -14.67 -8.20 4.60
CA GLY A 113 -15.39 -7.51 5.69
C GLY A 113 -14.70 -7.54 7.06
N VAL A 114 -13.54 -8.16 7.19
CA VAL A 114 -12.80 -8.27 8.46
C VAL A 114 -11.67 -7.24 8.50
N PRO A 115 -11.71 -6.24 9.41
CA PRO A 115 -10.64 -5.25 9.56
C PRO A 115 -9.46 -5.81 10.40
N ASP A 116 -8.76 -6.82 9.88
CA ASP A 116 -7.58 -7.44 10.50
C ASP A 116 -6.25 -6.99 9.87
N GLU A 117 -5.13 -7.51 10.40
CA GLU A 117 -3.79 -7.16 9.90
C GLU A 117 -3.56 -7.60 8.44
N ARG A 118 -4.22 -8.67 7.98
CA ARG A 118 -4.09 -9.17 6.61
C ARG A 118 -4.81 -8.23 5.64
N THR A 119 -6.03 -7.81 5.97
CA THR A 119 -6.77 -6.81 5.21
C THR A 119 -6.01 -5.48 5.17
N ALA A 120 -5.46 -5.04 6.30
CA ALA A 120 -4.63 -3.84 6.36
C ALA A 120 -3.35 -3.96 5.49
N ALA A 121 -2.72 -5.14 5.45
CA ALA A 121 -1.55 -5.39 4.60
C ALA A 121 -1.89 -5.25 3.10
N VAL A 122 -3.03 -5.79 2.67
CA VAL A 122 -3.51 -5.68 1.28
C VAL A 122 -3.85 -4.22 0.92
N ILE A 123 -4.62 -3.52 1.76
CA ILE A 123 -4.95 -2.11 1.52
C ILE A 123 -3.66 -1.27 1.50
N GLY A 124 -2.75 -1.51 2.43
CA GLY A 124 -1.45 -0.82 2.50
C GLY A 124 -0.56 -1.05 1.28
N LEU A 125 -0.65 -2.21 0.61
CA LEU A 125 0.02 -2.48 -0.66
C LEU A 125 -0.58 -1.62 -1.78
N LEU A 126 -1.90 -1.63 -1.95
CA LEU A 126 -2.59 -0.89 -3.00
C LEU A 126 -2.39 0.62 -2.87
N VAL A 127 -2.53 1.16 -1.65
CA VAL A 127 -2.32 2.58 -1.36
C VAL A 127 -0.88 3.01 -1.67
N GLN A 128 0.11 2.21 -1.30
CA GLN A 128 1.52 2.51 -1.59
C GLN A 128 1.88 2.30 -3.07
N ALA A 129 1.10 1.51 -3.81
CA ALA A 129 1.24 1.35 -5.26
C ALA A 129 0.55 2.46 -6.07
N CYS A 130 -0.19 3.37 -5.43
CA CYS A 130 -0.91 4.47 -6.08
C CYS A 130 0.05 5.60 -6.52
N ASP A 131 0.09 6.72 -5.80
CA ASP A 131 0.79 7.93 -6.23
C ASP A 131 2.30 7.75 -6.35
N ALA A 132 2.90 6.90 -5.51
CA ALA A 132 4.33 6.62 -5.56
C ALA A 132 4.72 5.90 -6.86
N THR A 133 3.95 4.91 -7.32
CA THR A 133 4.26 4.23 -8.59
C THR A 133 4.00 5.13 -9.79
N VAL A 134 2.92 5.92 -9.77
CA VAL A 134 2.65 6.92 -10.81
C VAL A 134 3.81 7.92 -10.90
N SER A 135 4.31 8.40 -9.77
CA SER A 135 5.46 9.31 -9.71
C SER A 135 6.74 8.63 -10.20
N LEU A 136 6.94 7.36 -9.87
CA LEU A 136 8.08 6.56 -10.35
C LEU A 136 8.07 6.45 -11.88
N ILE A 137 6.91 6.12 -12.46
CA ILE A 137 6.71 6.04 -13.92
C ILE A 137 7.00 7.39 -14.58
N ARG A 138 6.44 8.48 -14.04
CA ARG A 138 6.64 9.84 -14.55
C ARG A 138 8.11 10.27 -14.51
N ASN A 139 8.78 10.06 -13.39
CA ASN A 139 10.20 10.42 -13.23
C ASN A 139 11.07 9.63 -14.21
N ALA A 140 10.82 8.32 -14.34
CA ALA A 140 11.54 7.48 -15.29
C ALA A 140 11.27 7.85 -16.76
N ALA A 141 10.04 8.23 -17.11
CA ALA A 141 9.70 8.74 -18.45
C ALA A 141 10.44 10.04 -18.77
N ALA A 142 10.65 10.91 -17.77
CA ALA A 142 11.39 12.15 -17.90
C ALA A 142 12.92 11.99 -17.81
N GLY A 143 13.43 10.77 -17.58
CA GLY A 143 14.86 10.54 -17.33
C GLY A 143 15.36 11.15 -16.01
N SER A 144 14.45 11.47 -15.09
CA SER A 144 14.76 12.05 -13.80
C SER A 144 15.25 10.98 -12.81
N ALA A 145 16.31 11.29 -12.07
CA ALA A 145 16.78 10.48 -10.95
C ALA A 145 16.01 10.75 -9.64
N GLU A 146 15.02 11.66 -9.65
CA GLU A 146 14.23 11.96 -8.46
C GLU A 146 13.45 10.72 -7.99
N PRO A 147 13.51 10.39 -6.69
CA PRO A 147 12.67 9.35 -6.12
C PRO A 147 11.19 9.73 -6.21
N PRO A 148 10.27 8.75 -6.30
CA PRO A 148 8.83 9.02 -6.28
C PRO A 148 8.35 9.65 -4.97
N VAL A 149 9.08 9.39 -3.88
CA VAL A 149 8.85 9.97 -2.56
C VAL A 149 10.22 10.47 -2.06
N PRO A 150 10.52 11.78 -2.15
CA PRO A 150 11.85 12.33 -1.85
C PRO A 150 12.16 12.41 -0.37
N SER A 151 11.14 12.41 0.49
CA SER A 151 11.32 12.38 1.92
C SER A 151 10.18 11.65 2.61
N THR A 152 10.45 11.16 3.82
CA THR A 152 9.44 10.55 4.68
C THR A 152 9.59 11.05 6.11
N ARG A 153 8.49 11.08 6.86
CA ARG A 153 8.53 11.49 8.27
C ARG A 153 8.59 10.27 9.19
N ARG A 154 9.34 10.38 10.29
CA ARG A 154 9.51 9.34 11.30
C ARG A 154 9.41 9.96 12.69
N LEU A 155 8.99 9.16 13.67
CA LEU A 155 9.09 9.52 15.08
C LEU A 155 10.37 8.90 15.64
N VAL A 156 11.25 9.72 16.19
CA VAL A 156 12.48 9.32 16.88
C VAL A 156 12.46 9.98 18.24
N ASP A 157 12.45 9.19 19.31
CA ASP A 157 12.37 9.68 20.70
C ASP A 157 11.23 10.68 20.94
N GLY A 158 10.08 10.45 20.28
CA GLY A 158 8.90 11.32 20.37
C GLY A 158 8.94 12.58 19.49
N ALA A 159 10.05 12.85 18.81
CA ALA A 159 10.18 13.96 17.88
C ALA A 159 9.92 13.52 16.43
N GLU A 160 9.17 14.33 15.68
CA GLU A 160 9.01 14.12 14.23
C GLU A 160 10.26 14.58 13.47
N VAL A 161 10.86 13.67 12.72
CA VAL A 161 12.06 13.90 11.90
C VAL A 161 11.73 13.63 10.44
N SER A 162 12.14 14.53 9.55
CA SER A 162 12.10 14.32 8.09
C SER A 162 13.37 13.61 7.65
N VAL A 163 13.21 12.48 6.96
CA VAL A 163 14.30 11.65 6.41
C VAL A 163 14.33 11.81 4.89
N ASP A 164 15.48 12.19 4.35
CA ASP A 164 15.74 12.24 2.91
C ASP A 164 15.86 10.82 2.34
N LEU A 165 15.15 10.55 1.24
CA LEU A 165 15.13 9.25 0.56
C LEU A 165 15.85 9.27 -0.80
N ARG A 166 16.48 10.36 -1.23
CA ARG A 166 17.18 10.40 -2.54
C ARG A 166 18.29 9.37 -2.66
N GLY A 167 19.00 9.10 -1.57
CA GLY A 167 20.03 8.04 -1.52
C GLY A 167 19.48 6.62 -1.31
N ALA A 168 18.20 6.48 -0.97
CA ALA A 168 17.54 5.21 -0.69
C ALA A 168 16.04 5.31 -1.06
N PRO A 169 15.69 5.39 -2.36
CA PRO A 169 14.32 5.66 -2.83
C PRO A 169 13.30 4.64 -2.35
N PHE A 170 13.75 3.42 -2.07
CA PHE A 170 12.97 2.32 -1.55
C PHE A 170 13.25 2.04 -0.06
N GLY A 171 13.86 2.98 0.66
CA GLY A 171 14.30 2.78 2.04
C GLY A 171 15.49 1.83 2.17
N ALA A 172 15.87 1.54 3.42
CA ALA A 172 17.01 0.69 3.74
C ALA A 172 16.79 -0.07 5.06
N GLY A 173 17.60 -1.10 5.29
CA GLY A 173 17.59 -1.89 6.53
C GLY A 173 16.22 -2.54 6.79
N PRO A 174 15.77 -2.59 8.06
CA PRO A 174 14.46 -3.17 8.42
C PRO A 174 13.27 -2.54 7.68
N HIS A 175 13.40 -1.29 7.26
CA HIS A 175 12.35 -0.55 6.54
C HIS A 175 12.59 -0.47 5.02
N ALA A 176 13.44 -1.33 4.45
CA ALA A 176 13.54 -1.49 3.01
C ALA A 176 12.20 -1.95 2.42
N CYS A 177 11.79 -1.34 1.31
CA CYS A 177 10.51 -1.59 0.67
C CYS A 177 10.47 -3.02 0.14
N PRO A 178 9.53 -3.87 0.60
CA PRO A 178 9.41 -5.23 0.08
C PRO A 178 8.86 -5.24 -1.36
N GLY A 179 8.21 -4.16 -1.76
CA GLY A 179 7.58 -4.00 -3.08
C GLY A 179 8.50 -3.40 -4.15
N GLU A 180 9.80 -3.19 -3.90
CA GLU A 180 10.69 -2.54 -4.87
C GLU A 180 10.69 -3.23 -6.24
N ALA A 181 10.88 -4.56 -6.27
CA ALA A 181 10.90 -5.32 -7.52
C ALA A 181 9.57 -5.19 -8.30
N TYR A 182 8.44 -5.13 -7.58
CA TYR A 182 7.09 -5.03 -8.14
C TYR A 182 6.82 -3.63 -8.71
N ALA A 183 7.20 -2.59 -7.97
CA ALA A 183 7.09 -1.21 -8.43
C ALA A 183 7.93 -0.96 -9.69
N ARG A 184 9.15 -1.52 -9.73
CA ARG A 184 10.02 -1.47 -10.92
C ARG A 184 9.41 -2.23 -12.10
N ALA A 185 8.90 -3.44 -11.88
CA ALA A 185 8.21 -4.20 -12.91
C ALA A 185 7.00 -3.46 -13.51
N LEU A 186 6.14 -2.86 -12.67
CA LEU A 186 5.04 -2.01 -13.13
C LEU A 186 5.57 -0.87 -14.00
N ALA A 187 6.59 -0.14 -13.52
CA ALA A 187 7.15 0.99 -14.24
C ALA A 187 7.75 0.59 -15.60
N GLU A 188 8.52 -0.49 -15.65
CA GLU A 188 9.09 -1.03 -16.88
C GLU A 188 8.02 -1.40 -17.91
N GLY A 189 6.93 -2.03 -17.46
CA GLY A 189 5.81 -2.43 -18.32
C GLY A 189 5.14 -1.23 -18.98
N PHE A 190 4.75 -0.23 -18.17
CA PHE A 190 4.10 0.99 -18.66
C PHE A 190 4.99 1.82 -19.59
N LEU A 191 6.30 1.90 -19.32
CA LEU A 191 7.24 2.63 -20.18
C LEU A 191 7.49 1.90 -21.50
N SER A 192 7.51 0.56 -21.49
CA SER A 192 7.66 -0.25 -22.70
C SER A 192 6.49 -0.06 -23.66
N ALA A 193 5.27 0.08 -23.15
CA ALA A 193 4.07 0.36 -23.94
C ALA A 193 4.17 1.70 -24.70
N ALA A 194 4.56 2.78 -24.02
CA ALA A 194 4.68 4.10 -24.64
C ALA A 194 5.73 4.16 -25.76
N ARG A 195 6.86 3.47 -25.60
CA ARG A 195 7.90 3.38 -26.64
C ARG A 195 7.45 2.58 -27.86
N GLY A 196 6.59 1.57 -27.66
CA GLY A 196 5.99 0.78 -28.74
C GLY A 196 4.94 1.55 -29.54
N SER A 197 4.16 2.42 -28.88
CA SER A 197 3.18 3.29 -29.53
C SER A 197 3.81 4.46 -30.30
N SER A 198 4.96 4.98 -29.85
CA SER A 198 5.70 6.05 -30.55
C SER A 198 6.43 5.60 -31.82
N ARG A 199 6.52 4.29 -32.09
CA ARG A 199 7.22 3.71 -33.26
C ARG A 199 6.27 3.20 -34.35
N ARG A 200 4.96 3.42 -34.22
CA ARG A 200 3.94 3.06 -35.21
C ARG A 200 3.43 4.27 -35.95
#